data_AF-A0A0R0CC84-F1
#
_entry.id   AF-A0A0R0CC84-F1
#
_cell.length_a   1.000
_cell.length_b   1.000
_cell.length_c   1.000
_cell.angle_alpha   90.00
_cell.angle_beta   90.00
_cell.angle_gamma   90.00
#
_symmetry.space_group_name_H-M   'P 1'
#
loop_
_entity.id
_entity.type
_entity.pdbx_description
1 polymer ?
#
loop_
_entity_poly.entity_id
_entity_poly.type
_entity_poly.pdbx_seq_one_letter_code
_entity_poly.pdbx_strand_id
1 'polypeptide(L)'
;MNKTTRDAQFGMTKLPLQSGGWGSLLNSASDAPRARPASVKAIQTINDSFIVFSSINSSSSRGFAFVLGLVIGCAGSSMVLADVVLGGVLSREDFWPQLAGVYAILLLISGVFFAWSVTSVRRTLSPPVVLSRRLRKFYCWIEPKEGWVALEYDKVQPVSMVSRSYSVAGAATGYVLAVVDMDDSSRSIRSYVPLVQPHRDYRAPEMVWEFIRSYMDGDPEDLPAADPMPPTDDARADFALLDRRLFGDLIDDRHRVKPGMFPMVYVHVVGALMYWFERAGFWISRVAPKPDWPQDIQAEMSAANFSSSFRVRELTDAERLAYAGKLGYLNRRWLVLGAICTVIVFMMFAVIGVPPWFSELNRG
;
A
#
# COMPACT_ATOMS: atom_id res chain seq x y z
N MET A 1 8.12 -18.66 22.20
CA MET A 1 6.74 -18.91 21.73
C MET A 1 6.41 -17.83 20.71
N ASN A 2 6.78 -18.08 19.44
CA ASN A 2 6.83 -17.06 18.40
C ASN A 2 5.43 -16.75 17.90
N LYS A 3 5.01 -15.49 18.04
CA LYS A 3 3.87 -14.93 17.33
C LYS A 3 4.30 -14.70 15.88
N THR A 4 4.47 -15.78 15.12
CA THR A 4 4.65 -15.71 13.67
C THR A 4 3.40 -15.05 13.08
N THR A 5 3.59 -13.93 12.38
CA THR A 5 2.64 -13.44 11.36
C THR A 5 1.17 -13.41 11.80
N ARG A 6 0.90 -12.81 12.97
CA ARG A 6 -0.45 -12.40 13.40
C ARG A 6 -0.99 -11.34 12.44
N ASP A 7 -1.57 -11.84 11.37
CA ASP A 7 -2.78 -11.38 10.70
C ASP A 7 -2.73 -11.95 9.26
N ALA A 8 -2.71 -13.28 9.12
CA ALA A 8 -3.55 -13.89 8.09
C ALA A 8 -4.88 -13.12 8.17
N GLN A 9 -5.33 -12.44 7.12
CA GLN A 9 -6.28 -11.30 7.18
C GLN A 9 -7.63 -11.56 7.93
N PHE A 10 -7.85 -12.74 8.51
CA PHE A 10 -8.96 -13.16 9.37
C PHE A 10 -8.57 -14.00 10.62
N GLY A 11 -7.31 -14.00 11.05
CA GLY A 11 -6.85 -14.78 12.22
C GLY A 11 -6.80 -16.31 12.00
N MET A 12 -6.75 -16.77 10.76
CA MET A 12 -6.66 -18.20 10.44
C MET A 12 -5.27 -18.76 10.79
N THR A 13 -5.25 -19.77 11.66
CA THR A 13 -4.03 -20.50 12.06
C THR A 13 -3.84 -21.81 11.29
N LYS A 14 -4.90 -22.30 10.63
CA LYS A 14 -4.89 -23.49 9.78
C LYS A 14 -5.62 -23.19 8.48
N LEU A 15 -5.10 -23.70 7.37
CA LEU A 15 -5.78 -23.55 6.09
C LEU A 15 -6.92 -24.59 5.96
N PRO A 16 -8.16 -24.17 5.64
CA PRO A 16 -9.27 -25.10 5.45
C PRO A 16 -9.05 -26.08 4.29
N LEU A 17 -9.63 -27.28 4.38
CA LEU A 17 -9.53 -28.33 3.35
C LEU A 17 -10.29 -27.98 2.07
N GLN A 18 -11.29 -27.10 2.17
CA GLN A 18 -12.16 -26.74 1.07
C GLN A 18 -12.32 -25.22 1.00
N SER A 19 -12.51 -24.74 -0.23
CA SER A 19 -12.93 -23.38 -0.52
C SER A 19 -14.24 -23.04 0.20
N GLY A 20 -14.45 -21.78 0.56
CA GLY A 20 -15.65 -21.34 1.27
C GLY A 20 -15.74 -19.82 1.40
N GLY A 21 -16.49 -19.35 2.41
CA GLY A 21 -16.69 -17.91 2.64
C GLY A 21 -15.43 -17.10 2.95
N TRP A 22 -14.31 -17.78 3.22
CA TRP A 22 -12.99 -17.20 3.48
C TRP A 22 -12.17 -16.94 2.21
N GLY A 23 -12.44 -17.70 1.13
CA GLY A 23 -11.56 -17.77 -0.03
C GLY A 23 -11.66 -19.09 -0.78
N SER A 24 -10.88 -19.19 -1.85
CA SER A 24 -10.73 -20.42 -2.63
C SER A 24 -9.29 -20.91 -2.65
N LEU A 25 -9.14 -22.23 -2.53
CA LEU A 25 -7.89 -22.91 -2.85
C LEU A 25 -7.70 -22.87 -4.36
N LEU A 26 -6.55 -22.40 -4.81
CA LEU A 26 -6.18 -22.42 -6.22
C LEU A 26 -5.39 -23.69 -6.53
N ASN A 27 -5.33 -24.04 -7.81
CA ASN A 27 -4.57 -25.18 -8.28
C ASN A 27 -3.09 -25.01 -7.96
N SER A 28 -2.46 -26.05 -7.43
CA SER A 28 -1.03 -26.06 -7.16
C SER A 28 -0.22 -26.06 -8.48
N ALA A 29 1.10 -25.90 -8.38
CA ALA A 29 1.99 -25.83 -9.55
C ALA A 29 1.87 -27.07 -10.48
N SER A 30 1.42 -28.23 -9.98
CA SER A 30 1.31 -29.49 -10.72
C SER A 30 -0.07 -29.78 -11.31
N ASP A 31 -1.11 -29.02 -10.96
CA ASP A 31 -2.50 -29.30 -11.33
C ASP A 31 -2.86 -28.79 -12.75
N ALA A 32 -3.86 -29.35 -13.42
CA ALA A 32 -4.27 -28.86 -14.75
C ALA A 32 -4.75 -27.38 -14.72
N PRO A 33 -4.49 -26.55 -15.74
CA PRO A 33 -4.92 -25.15 -15.78
C PRO A 33 -6.45 -25.01 -15.72
N ARG A 34 -6.96 -24.02 -14.99
CA ARG A 34 -8.41 -23.73 -14.90
C ARG A 34 -8.82 -22.36 -15.45
N ALA A 35 -7.88 -21.43 -15.56
CA ALA A 35 -8.10 -20.11 -16.12
C ALA A 35 -7.09 -19.80 -17.22
N ARG A 36 -7.39 -18.80 -18.06
CA ARG A 36 -6.40 -18.27 -18.99
C ARG A 36 -5.41 -17.40 -18.22
N PRO A 37 -4.09 -17.53 -18.46
CA PRO A 37 -3.09 -16.72 -17.79
C PRO A 37 -3.29 -15.24 -18.15
N ALA A 38 -3.20 -14.36 -17.16
CA ALA A 38 -3.15 -12.92 -17.36
C ALA A 38 -2.44 -12.25 -16.18
N SER A 39 -1.62 -11.23 -16.43
CA SER A 39 -0.94 -10.50 -15.36
C SER A 39 -1.88 -9.63 -14.53
N VAL A 40 -3.00 -9.16 -15.11
CA VAL A 40 -4.00 -8.31 -14.47
C VAL A 40 -3.37 -7.16 -13.65
N LYS A 41 -2.33 -6.51 -14.19
CA LYS A 41 -1.58 -5.42 -13.51
C LYS A 41 -0.95 -5.81 -12.15
N ALA A 42 -0.75 -7.09 -11.89
CA ALA A 42 -0.13 -7.61 -10.68
C ALA A 42 1.40 -7.48 -10.66
N ILE A 43 2.01 -7.37 -11.83
CA ILE A 43 3.47 -7.49 -12.03
C ILE A 43 4.05 -6.11 -12.30
N GLN A 44 5.00 -5.71 -11.46
CA GLN A 44 5.72 -4.45 -11.60
C GLN A 44 6.83 -4.56 -12.64
N THR A 45 7.58 -5.66 -12.59
CA THR A 45 8.72 -5.94 -13.49
C THR A 45 8.76 -7.45 -13.75
N ILE A 46 9.05 -7.83 -14.99
CA ILE A 46 9.25 -9.22 -15.41
C ILE A 46 10.53 -9.32 -16.24
N ASN A 47 11.34 -10.33 -15.96
CA ASN A 47 12.45 -10.73 -16.82
C ASN A 47 12.70 -12.24 -16.75
N ASP A 48 13.77 -12.71 -17.39
CA ASP A 48 14.07 -14.14 -17.50
C ASP A 48 14.50 -14.77 -16.16
N SER A 49 14.93 -13.96 -15.20
CA SER A 49 15.43 -14.39 -13.89
C SER A 49 14.39 -14.26 -12.78
N PHE A 50 13.56 -13.21 -12.80
CA PHE A 50 12.59 -12.93 -11.75
C PHE A 50 11.36 -12.15 -12.22
N ILE A 51 10.30 -12.23 -11.42
CA ILE A 51 9.17 -11.29 -11.43
C ILE A 51 9.11 -10.52 -10.11
N VAL A 52 8.86 -9.22 -10.20
CA VAL A 52 8.59 -8.33 -9.07
C VAL A 52 7.12 -8.04 -9.05
N PHE A 53 6.46 -8.34 -7.94
CA PHE A 53 5.04 -8.05 -7.78
C PHE A 53 4.80 -6.58 -7.45
N SER A 54 3.63 -6.07 -7.82
CA SER A 54 3.20 -4.73 -7.44
C SER A 54 3.13 -4.58 -5.92
N SER A 55 3.66 -3.46 -5.39
CA SER A 55 3.76 -3.27 -3.95
C SER A 55 2.36 -3.20 -3.30
N ILE A 56 2.21 -3.95 -2.22
CA ILE A 56 1.00 -4.01 -1.39
C ILE A 56 0.95 -2.77 -0.48
N ASN A 57 -0.25 -2.43 -0.02
CA ASN A 57 -0.73 -1.28 0.78
C ASN A 57 0.17 -0.68 1.91
N SER A 58 1.39 -1.15 2.16
CA SER A 58 2.32 -0.64 3.18
C SER A 58 2.64 0.85 3.03
N SER A 59 2.66 1.40 1.80
CA SER A 59 2.90 2.84 1.64
C SER A 59 1.72 3.72 2.11
N SER A 60 0.48 3.20 2.13
CA SER A 60 -0.72 3.97 2.48
C SER A 60 -0.81 4.16 4.00
N SER A 61 -0.59 3.10 4.78
CA SER A 61 -0.59 3.18 6.24
C SER A 61 0.55 4.04 6.78
N ARG A 62 1.74 4.00 6.16
CA ARG A 62 2.87 4.86 6.52
C ARG A 62 2.60 6.32 6.15
N GLY A 63 2.07 6.58 4.96
CA GLY A 63 1.66 7.92 4.55
C GLY A 63 0.56 8.49 5.45
N PHE A 64 -0.40 7.66 5.86
CA PHE A 64 -1.43 8.00 6.85
C PHE A 64 -0.82 8.40 8.19
N ALA A 65 0.02 7.54 8.77
CA ALA A 65 0.72 7.82 10.02
C ALA A 65 1.57 9.08 9.94
N PHE A 66 2.24 9.32 8.80
CA PHE A 66 3.07 10.49 8.58
C PHE A 66 2.26 11.78 8.62
N VAL A 67 1.25 11.90 7.75
CA VAL A 67 0.46 13.13 7.61
C VAL A 67 -0.37 13.38 8.87
N LEU A 68 -1.08 12.36 9.38
CA LEU A 68 -1.91 12.53 10.57
C LEU A 68 -1.08 12.83 11.81
N GLY A 69 0.06 12.13 11.98
CA GLY A 69 0.98 12.37 13.08
C GLY A 69 1.58 13.79 13.04
N LEU A 70 1.89 14.29 11.85
CA LEU A 70 2.38 15.65 11.66
C LEU A 70 1.27 16.67 11.97
N VAL A 71 0.05 16.46 11.44
CA VAL A 71 -1.09 17.35 11.68
C VAL A 71 -1.39 17.48 13.17
N ILE A 72 -1.60 16.36 13.87
CA ILE A 72 -1.95 16.37 15.28
C ILE A 72 -0.78 16.88 16.13
N GLY A 73 0.44 16.40 15.86
CA GLY A 73 1.63 16.77 16.61
C GLY A 73 1.97 18.26 16.49
N CYS A 74 1.95 18.81 15.28
CA CYS A 74 2.20 20.24 15.06
C CYS A 74 1.04 21.11 15.54
N ALA A 75 -0.23 20.73 15.30
CA ALA A 75 -1.37 21.50 15.77
C ALA A 75 -1.39 21.62 17.30
N GLY A 76 -1.25 20.49 18.02
CA GLY A 76 -1.24 20.50 19.48
C GLY A 76 -0.05 21.27 20.06
N SER A 77 1.15 21.13 19.48
CA SER A 77 2.32 21.92 19.90
C SER A 77 2.13 23.42 19.65
N SER A 78 1.56 23.78 18.50
CA SER A 78 1.29 25.17 18.15
C SER A 78 0.23 25.81 19.06
N MET A 79 -0.77 25.03 19.49
CA MET A 79 -1.82 25.47 20.39
C MET A 79 -1.24 25.84 21.76
N VAL A 80 -0.39 24.98 22.32
CA VAL A 80 0.30 25.27 23.60
C VAL A 80 1.22 26.48 23.47
N LEU A 81 1.99 26.56 22.39
CA LEU A 81 2.91 27.68 22.19
C LEU A 81 2.17 29.01 22.02
N ALA A 82 1.07 29.02 21.25
CA ALA A 82 0.26 30.21 21.06
C ALA A 82 -0.32 30.72 22.38
N ASP A 83 -0.79 29.83 23.25
CA ASP A 83 -1.37 30.23 24.55
C ASP A 83 -0.30 30.71 25.55
N VAL A 84 0.89 30.09 25.52
CA VAL A 84 2.03 30.53 26.33
C VAL A 84 2.53 31.90 25.88
N VAL A 85 2.65 32.14 24.57
CA VAL A 85 3.24 33.36 24.01
C VAL A 85 2.24 34.51 23.91
N LEU A 86 1.03 34.25 23.42
CA LEU A 86 0.00 35.27 23.18
C LEU A 86 -1.01 35.36 24.33
N GLY A 87 -1.36 34.23 24.95
CA GLY A 87 -2.35 34.16 26.04
C GLY A 87 -1.78 34.49 27.42
N GLY A 88 -0.45 34.58 27.56
CA GLY A 88 0.21 34.91 28.83
C GLY A 88 -0.06 33.88 29.93
N VAL A 89 -0.35 32.63 29.57
CA VAL A 89 -0.89 31.63 30.51
C VAL A 89 0.02 31.35 31.71
N LEU A 90 1.33 31.55 31.54
CA LEU A 90 2.34 31.39 32.60
C LEU A 90 2.17 32.42 33.74
N SER A 91 1.49 33.53 33.49
CA SER A 91 1.23 34.58 34.46
C SER A 91 -0.10 34.42 35.20
N ARG A 92 -0.89 33.38 34.88
CA ARG A 92 -2.16 33.15 35.56
C ARG A 92 -1.98 32.49 36.92
N GLU A 93 -2.78 32.91 37.90
CA GLU A 93 -2.72 32.39 39.27
C GLU A 93 -3.13 30.91 39.38
N ASP A 94 -3.97 30.43 38.47
CA ASP A 94 -4.43 29.04 38.36
C ASP A 94 -3.48 28.16 37.51
N PHE A 95 -2.37 28.71 37.03
CA PHE A 95 -1.43 27.98 36.18
C PHE A 95 -0.90 26.72 36.87
N TRP A 96 -0.49 26.86 38.14
CA TRP A 96 0.04 25.76 38.92
C TRP A 96 -0.99 25.27 39.95
N PRO A 97 -1.22 23.95 40.10
CA PRO A 97 -0.64 22.83 39.34
C PRO A 97 -1.50 22.36 38.15
N GLN A 98 -2.72 22.87 38.00
CA GLN A 98 -3.75 22.23 37.18
C GLN A 98 -3.57 22.50 35.68
N LEU A 99 -3.45 23.76 35.25
CA LEU A 99 -3.22 24.11 33.84
C LEU A 99 -1.89 23.57 33.34
N ALA A 100 -0.82 23.66 34.14
CA ALA A 100 0.48 23.08 33.82
C ALA A 100 0.38 21.57 33.53
N GLY A 101 -0.41 20.83 34.31
CA GLY A 101 -0.69 19.41 34.07
C GLY A 101 -1.40 19.15 32.74
N VAL A 102 -2.41 19.97 32.40
CA VAL A 102 -3.15 19.86 31.13
C VAL A 102 -2.24 20.12 29.93
N TYR A 103 -1.43 21.19 29.96
CA TYR A 103 -0.48 21.48 28.89
C TYR A 103 0.60 20.39 28.76
N ALA A 104 1.08 19.84 29.88
CA ALA A 104 2.03 18.74 29.85
C ALA A 104 1.44 17.50 29.15
N ILE A 105 0.18 17.16 29.43
CA ILE A 105 -0.53 16.05 28.75
C ILE A 105 -0.70 16.35 27.26
N LEU A 106 -1.13 17.56 26.89
CA LEU A 106 -1.29 17.96 25.48
C LEU A 106 0.03 17.91 24.71
N LEU A 107 1.12 18.39 25.30
CA LEU A 107 2.46 18.31 24.71
C LEU A 107 2.94 16.86 24.61
N LEU A 108 2.65 16.01 25.60
CA LEU A 108 2.99 14.59 25.55
C LEU A 108 2.26 13.90 24.40
N ILE A 109 0.94 14.10 24.28
CA ILE A 109 0.14 13.55 23.18
C ILE A 109 0.69 14.06 21.83
N SER A 110 0.91 15.37 21.71
CA SER A 110 1.47 15.98 20.50
C SER A 110 2.83 15.40 20.13
N GLY A 111 3.71 15.24 21.12
CA GLY A 111 5.02 14.63 20.97
C GLY A 111 4.94 13.17 20.53
N VAL A 112 3.98 12.39 21.04
CA VAL A 112 3.73 11.00 20.61
C VAL A 112 3.31 10.95 19.14
N PHE A 113 2.37 11.80 18.70
CA PHE A 113 1.95 11.85 17.30
C PHE A 113 3.07 12.32 16.36
N PHE A 114 3.86 13.31 16.78
CA PHE A 114 5.02 13.75 16.03
C PHE A 114 6.09 12.66 15.91
N ALA A 115 6.39 11.97 17.02
CA ALA A 115 7.30 10.82 17.03
C ALA A 115 6.79 9.68 16.15
N TRP A 116 5.48 9.44 16.10
CA TRP A 116 4.86 8.46 15.21
C TRP A 116 5.07 8.83 13.73
N SER A 117 4.91 10.11 13.38
CA SER A 117 5.19 10.63 12.03
C SER A 117 6.67 10.41 11.66
N VAL A 118 7.62 10.82 12.51
CA VAL A 118 9.06 10.60 12.25
C VAL A 118 9.39 9.12 12.11
N THR A 119 8.82 8.28 12.97
CA THR A 119 9.01 6.82 12.94
C THR A 119 8.47 6.22 11.65
N SER A 120 7.37 6.75 11.12
CA SER A 120 6.77 6.29 9.86
C SER A 120 7.67 6.52 8.64
N VAL A 121 8.67 7.41 8.71
CA VAL A 121 9.67 7.63 7.65
C VAL A 121 10.92 6.78 7.89
N ARG A 122 11.39 6.71 9.14
CA ARG A 122 12.67 6.07 9.49
C ARG A 122 12.64 4.54 9.53
N ARG A 123 11.47 3.92 9.68
CA ARG A 123 11.37 2.45 9.70
C ARG A 123 11.76 1.84 8.35
N THR A 124 12.43 0.70 8.41
CA THR A 124 12.73 -0.10 7.22
C THR A 124 11.43 -0.46 6.49
N LEU A 125 11.38 -0.20 5.18
CA LEU A 125 10.24 -0.56 4.34
C LEU A 125 10.45 -1.95 3.75
N SER A 126 9.42 -2.80 3.85
CA SER A 126 9.40 -4.07 3.14
C SER A 126 9.43 -3.83 1.62
N PRO A 127 10.44 -4.34 0.89
CA PRO A 127 10.44 -4.31 -0.56
C PRO A 127 9.27 -5.14 -1.13
N PRO A 128 8.92 -4.96 -2.40
CA PRO A 128 7.94 -5.80 -3.06
C PRO A 128 8.36 -7.28 -3.04
N VAL A 129 7.39 -8.18 -3.07
CA VAL A 129 7.66 -9.61 -3.18
C VAL A 129 8.31 -9.90 -4.53
N VAL A 130 9.29 -10.78 -4.55
CA VAL A 130 10.00 -11.21 -5.76
C VAL A 130 9.92 -12.72 -5.88
N LEU A 131 9.62 -13.23 -7.06
CA LEU A 131 9.77 -14.65 -7.39
C LEU A 131 10.96 -14.82 -8.32
N SER A 132 11.97 -15.55 -7.88
CA SER A 132 13.09 -15.97 -8.74
C SER A 132 12.69 -17.23 -9.49
N ARG A 133 12.83 -17.19 -10.82
CA ARG A 133 12.58 -18.32 -11.71
C ARG A 133 13.62 -19.41 -11.53
N ARG A 134 14.91 -19.04 -11.48
CA ARG A 134 16.03 -19.97 -11.34
C ARG A 134 16.00 -20.67 -9.98
N LEU A 135 15.76 -19.92 -8.90
CA LEU A 135 15.75 -20.46 -7.55
C LEU A 135 14.40 -21.07 -7.15
N ARG A 136 13.35 -20.85 -7.95
CA ARG A 136 11.96 -21.28 -7.70
C ARG A 136 11.51 -20.90 -6.29
N LYS A 137 11.76 -19.65 -5.90
CA LYS A 137 11.49 -19.15 -4.55
C LYS A 137 10.86 -17.76 -4.56
N PHE A 138 9.87 -17.58 -3.71
CA PHE A 138 9.34 -16.27 -3.34
C PHE A 138 10.17 -15.68 -2.21
N TYR A 139 10.65 -14.45 -2.38
CA TYR A 139 11.34 -13.68 -1.37
C TYR A 139 10.44 -12.56 -0.89
N CYS A 140 10.18 -12.55 0.42
CA CYS A 140 9.43 -11.48 1.07
C CYS A 140 10.14 -11.04 2.36
N TRP A 141 10.09 -9.74 2.63
CA TRP A 141 10.55 -9.20 3.91
C TRP A 141 9.34 -8.95 4.78
N ILE A 142 9.30 -9.58 5.96
CA ILE A 142 8.17 -9.45 6.87
C ILE A 142 8.36 -8.19 7.72
N GLU A 143 9.29 -8.25 8.67
CA GLU A 143 9.57 -7.17 9.60
C GLU A 143 11.04 -7.18 10.01
N PRO A 144 11.59 -6.08 10.55
CA PRO A 144 12.98 -6.04 11.04
C PRO A 144 13.36 -7.14 12.03
N LYS A 145 12.40 -7.72 12.75
CA LYS A 145 12.63 -8.80 13.72
C LYS A 145 12.64 -10.19 13.10
N GLU A 146 11.81 -10.43 12.08
CA GLU A 146 11.68 -11.74 11.42
C GLU A 146 12.59 -11.85 10.19
N GLY A 147 12.85 -10.73 9.52
CA GLY A 147 13.74 -10.62 8.38
C GLY A 147 13.14 -11.13 7.07
N TRP A 148 14.01 -11.70 6.23
CA TRP A 148 13.65 -12.31 4.96
C TRP A 148 13.08 -13.69 5.16
N VAL A 149 11.99 -13.97 4.46
CA VAL A 149 11.41 -15.31 4.32
C VAL A 149 11.47 -15.70 2.85
N ALA A 150 11.99 -16.90 2.61
CA ALA A 150 12.04 -17.51 1.29
C ALA A 150 11.09 -18.70 1.27
N LEU A 151 10.09 -18.68 0.39
CA LEU A 151 9.12 -19.76 0.23
C LEU A 151 9.38 -20.50 -1.08
N GLU A 152 9.47 -21.83 -1.02
CA GLU A 152 9.66 -22.66 -2.21
C GLU A 152 8.38 -22.69 -3.06
N TYR A 153 8.48 -22.29 -4.33
CA TYR A 153 7.36 -22.22 -5.27
C TYR A 153 6.62 -23.56 -5.39
N ASP A 154 7.35 -24.68 -5.37
CA ASP A 154 6.79 -26.01 -5.53
C ASP A 154 6.08 -26.54 -4.27
N LYS A 155 6.26 -25.90 -3.10
CA LYS A 155 5.68 -26.33 -1.81
C LYS A 155 4.56 -25.42 -1.30
N VAL A 156 4.42 -24.21 -1.86
CA VAL A 156 3.37 -23.28 -1.41
C VAL A 156 2.01 -23.65 -1.95
N GLN A 157 0.98 -23.41 -1.14
CA GLN A 157 -0.40 -23.46 -1.58
C GLN A 157 -0.87 -22.07 -2.02
N PRO A 158 -1.19 -21.86 -3.31
CA PRO A 158 -1.80 -20.63 -3.79
C PRO A 158 -3.27 -20.56 -3.32
N VAL A 159 -3.69 -19.38 -2.89
CA VAL A 159 -5.06 -19.11 -2.43
C VAL A 159 -5.57 -17.78 -2.97
N SER A 160 -6.86 -17.74 -3.27
CA SER A 160 -7.61 -16.50 -3.47
C SER A 160 -8.33 -16.16 -2.18
N MET A 161 -7.82 -15.18 -1.46
CA MET A 161 -8.37 -14.75 -0.17
C MET A 161 -9.42 -13.68 -0.39
N VAL A 162 -10.60 -13.81 0.24
CA VAL A 162 -11.62 -12.77 0.23
C VAL A 162 -11.23 -11.70 1.25
N SER A 163 -10.78 -10.54 0.79
CA SER A 163 -10.55 -9.36 1.63
C SER A 163 -11.83 -8.54 1.70
N ARG A 164 -12.39 -8.34 2.90
CA ARG A 164 -13.55 -7.46 3.11
C ARG A 164 -13.13 -6.29 3.98
N SER A 165 -13.30 -5.08 3.47
CA SER A 165 -13.21 -3.86 4.28
C SER A 165 -14.60 -3.36 4.57
N TYR A 166 -14.86 -3.11 5.86
CA TYR A 166 -16.10 -2.49 6.32
C TYR A 166 -15.77 -1.08 6.80
N SER A 167 -16.52 -0.11 6.29
CA SER A 167 -16.41 1.29 6.71
C SER A 167 -17.80 1.87 6.92
N VAL A 168 -17.88 3.05 7.53
CA VAL A 168 -19.13 3.80 7.68
C VAL A 168 -19.76 4.12 6.31
N ALA A 169 -18.95 4.18 5.25
CA ALA A 169 -19.38 4.42 3.87
C ALA A 169 -19.81 3.14 3.12
N GLY A 170 -19.76 1.97 3.77
CA GLY A 170 -20.17 0.69 3.19
C GLY A 170 -19.10 -0.39 3.26
N ALA A 171 -19.43 -1.56 2.70
CA ALA A 171 -18.53 -2.71 2.60
C ALA A 171 -17.94 -2.81 1.19
N ALA A 172 -16.63 -3.03 1.09
CA ALA A 172 -15.96 -3.38 -0.15
C ALA A 172 -15.40 -4.80 -0.02
N THR A 173 -15.62 -5.61 -1.06
CA THR A 173 -15.04 -6.95 -1.18
C THR A 173 -14.00 -6.92 -2.29
N GLY A 174 -12.80 -7.42 -1.99
CA GLY A 174 -11.74 -7.67 -2.94
C GLY A 174 -11.17 -9.07 -2.77
N TYR A 175 -10.46 -9.54 -3.77
CA TYR A 175 -9.87 -10.88 -3.83
C TYR A 175 -8.37 -10.73 -3.98
N VAL A 176 -7.62 -11.34 -3.07
CA VAL A 176 -6.16 -11.21 -2.98
C VAL A 176 -5.54 -12.55 -3.33
N LEU A 177 -4.66 -12.59 -4.33
CA LEU A 177 -3.77 -13.72 -4.53
C LEU A 177 -2.71 -13.73 -3.43
N ALA A 178 -2.61 -14.84 -2.72
CA ALA A 178 -1.56 -15.08 -1.74
C ALA A 178 -1.00 -16.49 -1.89
N VAL A 179 0.25 -16.65 -1.45
CA VAL A 179 0.89 -17.96 -1.31
C VAL A 179 1.04 -18.28 0.16
N VAL A 180 0.69 -19.50 0.53
CA VAL A 180 0.68 -19.98 1.91
C VAL A 180 1.65 -21.13 2.05
N ASP A 181 2.61 -20.96 2.95
CA ASP A 181 3.47 -22.06 3.40
C ASP A 181 2.84 -22.71 4.63
N MET A 182 2.77 -24.03 4.61
CA MET A 182 2.05 -24.82 5.60
C MET A 182 2.94 -25.92 6.16
N ASP A 183 2.64 -26.33 7.38
CA ASP A 183 3.15 -27.58 7.91
C ASP A 183 2.41 -28.77 7.31
N ASP A 184 3.15 -29.67 6.64
CA ASP A 184 2.61 -30.82 5.88
C ASP A 184 1.67 -31.71 6.72
N SER A 185 1.96 -31.87 8.01
CA SER A 185 1.21 -32.76 8.89
C SER A 185 -0.05 -32.13 9.48
N SER A 186 -0.03 -30.82 9.76
CA SER A 186 -1.06 -30.14 10.56
C SER A 186 -1.88 -29.11 9.78
N ARG A 187 -1.47 -28.81 8.54
CA ARG A 187 -1.94 -27.67 7.71
C ARG A 187 -1.95 -26.35 8.45
N SER A 188 -1.11 -26.24 9.48
CA SER A 188 -0.90 -24.98 10.19
C SER A 188 -0.15 -24.03 9.27
N ILE A 189 -0.62 -22.79 9.23
CA ILE A 189 -0.04 -21.76 8.38
C ILE A 189 1.26 -21.31 9.04
N ARG A 190 2.39 -21.54 8.37
CA ARG A 190 3.72 -21.07 8.79
C ARG A 190 3.93 -19.64 8.32
N SER A 191 3.64 -19.39 7.04
CA SER A 191 3.78 -18.08 6.42
C SER A 191 2.62 -17.81 5.46
N TYR A 192 2.17 -16.56 5.42
CA TYR A 192 1.17 -16.07 4.49
C TYR A 192 1.74 -14.86 3.77
N VAL A 193 1.88 -14.93 2.45
CA VAL A 193 2.47 -13.87 1.65
C VAL A 193 1.48 -13.44 0.58
N PRO A 194 0.80 -12.30 0.76
CA PRO A 194 0.01 -11.73 -0.31
C PRO A 194 0.94 -11.29 -1.44
N LEU A 195 0.55 -11.56 -2.68
CA LEU A 195 1.35 -11.23 -3.87
C LEU A 195 0.85 -9.96 -4.55
N VAL A 196 -0.45 -9.68 -4.47
CA VAL A 196 -1.10 -8.61 -5.26
C VAL A 196 -2.06 -7.78 -4.42
N GLN A 197 -2.42 -6.59 -4.92
CA GLN A 197 -3.48 -5.79 -4.30
C GLN A 197 -4.85 -6.47 -4.48
N PRO A 198 -5.83 -6.21 -3.59
CA PRO A 198 -7.17 -6.77 -3.73
C PRO A 198 -7.81 -6.37 -5.06
N HIS A 199 -8.18 -7.35 -5.89
CA HIS A 199 -8.94 -7.15 -7.11
C HIS A 199 -10.44 -7.23 -6.85
N ARG A 200 -11.25 -6.46 -7.58
CA ARG A 200 -12.72 -6.59 -7.50
C ARG A 200 -13.25 -7.81 -8.23
N ASP A 201 -12.53 -8.25 -9.27
CA ASP A 201 -12.83 -9.48 -10.00
C ASP A 201 -12.33 -10.70 -9.21
N TYR A 202 -13.26 -11.61 -8.90
CA TYR A 202 -12.98 -12.84 -8.18
C TYR A 202 -12.09 -13.81 -8.96
N ARG A 203 -12.03 -13.68 -10.28
CA ARG A 203 -11.20 -14.51 -11.17
C ARG A 203 -9.76 -14.04 -11.26
N ALA A 204 -9.49 -12.78 -10.92
CA ALA A 204 -8.16 -12.18 -11.08
C ALA A 204 -7.05 -12.96 -10.36
N PRO A 205 -7.22 -13.42 -9.10
CA PRO A 205 -6.18 -14.23 -8.44
C PRO A 205 -5.84 -15.52 -9.19
N GLU A 206 -6.83 -16.20 -9.76
CA GLU A 206 -6.61 -17.44 -10.52
C GLU A 206 -5.90 -17.15 -11.85
N MET A 207 -6.29 -16.09 -12.57
CA MET A 207 -5.62 -15.67 -13.82
C MET A 207 -4.16 -15.27 -13.59
N VAL A 208 -3.89 -14.54 -12.51
CA VAL A 208 -2.53 -14.14 -12.11
C VAL A 208 -1.71 -15.35 -11.68
N TRP A 209 -2.32 -16.29 -10.96
CA TRP A 209 -1.63 -17.52 -10.59
C TRP A 209 -1.25 -18.37 -11.81
N GLU A 210 -2.16 -18.58 -12.75
CA GLU A 210 -1.84 -19.30 -14.00
C GLU A 210 -0.77 -18.55 -14.83
N PHE A 211 -0.75 -17.21 -14.79
CA PHE A 211 0.35 -16.44 -15.38
C PHE A 211 1.70 -16.76 -14.71
N ILE A 212 1.74 -16.80 -13.38
CA ILE A 212 2.96 -17.16 -12.63
C ILE A 212 3.40 -18.58 -12.99
N ARG A 213 2.47 -19.53 -13.10
CA ARG A 213 2.78 -20.90 -13.49
C ARG A 213 3.39 -21.00 -14.88
N SER A 214 2.76 -20.35 -15.86
CA SER A 214 3.30 -20.28 -17.22
C SER A 214 4.66 -19.57 -17.27
N TYR A 215 4.89 -18.57 -16.42
CA TYR A 215 6.20 -17.92 -16.31
C TYR A 215 7.28 -18.87 -15.75
N MET A 216 6.94 -19.65 -14.72
CA MET A 216 7.88 -20.56 -14.07
C MET A 216 8.23 -21.75 -14.94
N ASP A 217 7.22 -22.39 -15.52
CA ASP A 217 7.32 -23.73 -16.10
C ASP A 217 7.16 -23.74 -17.64
N GLY A 218 6.70 -22.64 -18.24
CA GLY A 218 6.43 -22.53 -19.68
C GLY A 218 7.49 -21.77 -20.47
N ASP A 219 7.31 -21.78 -21.80
CA ASP A 219 8.14 -21.02 -22.71
C ASP A 219 7.73 -19.54 -22.74
N PRO A 220 8.68 -18.60 -22.85
CA PRO A 220 8.38 -17.16 -22.85
C PRO A 220 7.42 -16.70 -23.95
N GLU A 221 7.44 -17.37 -25.11
CA GLU A 221 6.59 -17.05 -26.27
C GLU A 221 5.11 -17.39 -26.04
N ASP A 222 4.84 -18.40 -25.20
CA ASP A 222 3.48 -18.85 -24.87
C ASP A 222 2.85 -17.99 -23.76
N LEU A 223 3.66 -17.26 -23.01
CA LEU A 223 3.17 -16.36 -21.98
C LEU A 223 2.50 -15.13 -22.65
N PRO A 224 1.26 -14.78 -22.25
CA PRO A 224 0.64 -13.55 -22.69
C PRO A 224 1.46 -12.35 -22.21
N ALA A 225 1.38 -11.25 -22.95
CA ALA A 225 2.13 -10.05 -22.59
C ALA A 225 1.69 -9.50 -21.22
N ALA A 226 2.64 -9.17 -20.36
CA ALA A 226 2.36 -8.56 -19.07
C ALA A 226 1.82 -7.13 -19.24
N ASP A 227 0.91 -6.72 -18.35
CA ASP A 227 0.38 -5.36 -18.30
C ASP A 227 1.46 -4.40 -17.78
N PRO A 228 1.69 -3.27 -18.46
CA PRO A 228 2.66 -2.29 -18.01
C PRO A 228 2.18 -1.58 -16.74
N MET A 229 3.03 -1.55 -15.72
CA MET A 229 2.79 -0.80 -14.48
C MET A 229 3.58 0.51 -14.46
N PRO A 230 3.05 1.59 -13.85
CA PRO A 230 3.81 2.82 -13.69
C PRO A 230 5.08 2.57 -12.85
N PRO A 231 6.20 3.22 -13.15
CA PRO A 231 7.42 3.09 -12.35
C PRO A 231 7.19 3.61 -10.93
N THR A 232 7.66 2.86 -9.92
CA THR A 232 7.43 3.15 -8.49
C THR A 232 8.49 4.04 -7.87
N ASP A 233 9.63 4.19 -8.53
CA ASP A 233 10.77 5.00 -8.14
C ASP A 233 10.77 6.40 -8.77
N ASP A 234 9.99 6.63 -9.83
CA ASP A 234 9.88 7.93 -10.51
C ASP A 234 8.70 8.78 -10.01
N ALA A 235 8.99 9.96 -9.45
CA ALA A 235 7.99 10.92 -8.97
C ALA A 235 7.06 11.47 -10.04
N ARG A 236 7.45 11.42 -11.30
CA ARG A 236 6.60 11.86 -12.42
C ARG A 236 5.41 10.92 -12.63
N ALA A 237 5.53 9.65 -12.26
CA ALA A 237 4.48 8.65 -12.39
C ALA A 237 3.51 8.61 -11.19
N ASP A 238 3.72 9.42 -10.15
CA ASP A 238 2.94 9.39 -8.90
C ASP A 238 1.42 9.47 -9.14
N PHE A 239 0.95 10.31 -10.08
CA PHE A 239 -0.49 10.41 -10.36
C PHE A 239 -1.05 9.18 -11.09
N ALA A 240 -0.25 8.53 -11.92
CA ALA A 240 -0.62 7.28 -12.53
C ALA A 240 -0.68 6.16 -11.48
N LEU A 241 0.27 6.14 -10.53
CA LEU A 241 0.26 5.23 -9.38
C LEU A 241 -0.95 5.47 -8.47
N LEU A 242 -1.29 6.73 -8.18
CA LEU A 242 -2.47 7.07 -7.37
C LEU A 242 -3.75 6.53 -8.01
N ASP A 243 -3.95 6.75 -9.31
CA ASP A 243 -5.10 6.23 -10.05
C ASP A 243 -5.22 4.72 -9.90
N ARG A 244 -4.11 4.00 -10.13
CA ARG A 244 -4.09 2.53 -10.09
C ARG A 244 -4.36 2.01 -8.69
N ARG A 245 -3.73 2.62 -7.68
CA ARG A 245 -3.81 2.19 -6.29
C ARG A 245 -5.17 2.48 -5.64
N LEU A 246 -5.70 3.68 -5.82
CA LEU A 246 -6.93 4.11 -5.14
C LEU A 246 -8.19 3.65 -5.87
N PHE A 247 -8.13 3.55 -7.20
CA PHE A 247 -9.33 3.40 -8.00
C PHE A 247 -9.35 2.11 -8.81
N GLY A 248 -8.19 1.49 -9.08
CA GLY A 248 -8.07 0.23 -9.79
C GLY A 248 -8.90 0.22 -11.07
N ASP A 249 -9.90 -0.66 -11.10
CA ASP A 249 -10.79 -0.87 -12.25
C ASP A 249 -11.80 0.26 -12.51
N LEU A 250 -11.90 1.27 -11.64
CA LEU A 250 -12.73 2.47 -11.87
C LEU A 250 -12.09 3.45 -12.86
N ILE A 251 -10.80 3.28 -13.16
CA ILE A 251 -10.04 4.07 -14.11
C ILE A 251 -9.61 3.17 -15.26
N ASP A 252 -9.93 3.57 -16.49
CA ASP A 252 -9.49 2.84 -17.69
C ASP A 252 -7.97 2.96 -17.92
N ASP A 253 -7.45 2.27 -18.93
CA ASP A 253 -6.01 2.30 -19.26
C ASP A 253 -5.55 3.68 -19.72
N ARG A 254 -6.49 4.54 -20.16
CA ARG A 254 -6.25 5.92 -20.53
C ARG A 254 -6.44 6.88 -19.36
N HIS A 255 -6.42 6.43 -18.11
CA HIS A 255 -6.54 7.30 -16.94
C HIS A 255 -7.85 8.11 -16.85
N ARG A 256 -8.90 7.68 -17.56
CA ARG A 256 -10.25 8.28 -17.49
C ARG A 256 -11.11 7.51 -16.51
N VAL A 257 -11.96 8.25 -15.80
CA VAL A 257 -12.98 7.65 -14.93
C VAL A 257 -14.00 6.95 -15.81
N LYS A 258 -14.27 5.67 -15.52
CA LYS A 258 -15.31 4.92 -16.24
C LYS A 258 -16.67 5.60 -16.05
N PRO A 259 -17.54 5.57 -17.07
CA PRO A 259 -18.84 6.23 -16.99
C PRO A 259 -19.70 5.67 -15.86
N GLY A 260 -20.46 6.55 -15.22
CA GLY A 260 -21.38 6.21 -14.14
C GLY A 260 -21.23 7.14 -12.93
N MET A 261 -22.34 7.30 -12.19
CA MET A 261 -22.38 8.16 -11.01
C MET A 261 -21.47 7.64 -9.89
N PHE A 262 -21.47 6.33 -9.63
CA PHE A 262 -20.65 5.74 -8.57
C PHE A 262 -19.13 5.93 -8.80
N PRO A 263 -18.55 5.54 -9.96
CA PRO A 263 -17.13 5.80 -10.24
C PRO A 263 -16.76 7.28 -10.08
N MET A 264 -17.60 8.18 -10.57
CA MET A 264 -17.37 9.62 -10.46
C MET A 264 -17.34 10.09 -9.00
N VAL A 265 -18.37 9.79 -8.20
CA VAL A 265 -18.42 10.19 -6.79
C VAL A 265 -17.27 9.56 -6.00
N TYR A 266 -17.02 8.26 -6.18
CA TYR A 266 -15.97 7.54 -5.47
C TYR A 266 -14.58 8.14 -5.74
N VAL A 267 -14.23 8.37 -7.02
CA VAL A 267 -12.93 8.93 -7.40
C VAL A 267 -12.72 10.32 -6.78
N HIS A 268 -13.74 11.18 -6.79
CA HIS A 268 -13.59 12.54 -6.27
C HIS A 268 -13.53 12.56 -4.74
N VAL A 269 -14.38 11.80 -4.05
CA VAL A 269 -14.39 11.74 -2.58
C VAL A 269 -13.11 11.08 -2.05
N VAL A 270 -12.78 9.89 -2.54
CA VAL A 270 -11.59 9.16 -2.07
C VAL A 270 -10.32 9.90 -2.48
N GLY A 271 -10.25 10.43 -3.70
CA GLY A 271 -9.10 11.23 -4.14
C GLY A 271 -8.89 12.50 -3.31
N ALA A 272 -9.97 13.21 -2.95
CA ALA A 272 -9.89 14.40 -2.09
C ALA A 272 -9.49 14.07 -0.65
N LEU A 273 -9.82 12.88 -0.13
CA LEU A 273 -9.43 12.47 1.22
C LEU A 273 -8.03 11.86 1.27
N MET A 274 -7.64 11.09 0.25
CA MET A 274 -6.44 10.24 0.28
C MET A 274 -5.19 10.87 -0.33
N TYR A 275 -5.31 12.02 -1.02
CA TYR A 275 -4.21 12.61 -1.80
C TYR A 275 -2.91 12.76 -0.99
N TRP A 276 -2.92 13.50 0.13
CA TRP A 276 -1.69 13.75 0.89
C TRP A 276 -1.15 12.48 1.54
N PHE A 277 -2.02 11.59 2.00
CA PHE A 277 -1.64 10.32 2.61
C PHE A 277 -0.88 9.44 1.61
N GLU A 278 -1.42 9.24 0.40
CA GLU A 278 -0.76 8.40 -0.59
C GLU A 278 0.48 9.07 -1.20
N ARG A 279 0.45 10.39 -1.42
CA ARG A 279 1.64 11.15 -1.86
C ARG A 279 2.79 11.04 -0.86
N ALA A 280 2.50 11.19 0.43
CA ALA A 280 3.48 10.96 1.48
C ALA A 280 3.95 9.50 1.47
N GLY A 281 3.05 8.54 1.26
CA GLY A 281 3.38 7.14 1.12
C GLY A 281 4.40 6.85 0.01
N PHE A 282 4.20 7.41 -1.20
CA PHE A 282 5.13 7.26 -2.32
C PHE A 282 6.46 7.98 -2.09
N TRP A 283 6.43 9.15 -1.46
CA TRP A 283 7.66 9.80 -1.03
C TRP A 283 8.43 8.93 -0.03
N ILE A 284 7.77 8.42 1.02
CA ILE A 284 8.35 7.50 2.00
C ILE A 284 8.90 6.25 1.34
N SER A 285 8.21 5.66 0.35
CA SER A 285 8.69 4.44 -0.30
C SER A 285 9.99 4.61 -1.09
N ARG A 286 10.32 5.85 -1.45
CA ARG A 286 11.57 6.21 -2.12
C ARG A 286 12.70 6.55 -1.14
N VAL A 287 12.38 7.18 -0.01
CA VAL A 287 13.41 7.67 0.94
C VAL A 287 13.66 6.75 2.13
N ALA A 288 12.70 5.89 2.48
CA ALA A 288 12.83 4.99 3.62
C ALA A 288 13.93 3.94 3.37
N PRO A 289 14.68 3.55 4.41
CA PRO A 289 15.67 2.50 4.28
C PRO A 289 15.00 1.19 3.86
N LYS A 290 15.67 0.43 3.00
CA LYS A 290 15.26 -0.89 2.53
C LYS A 290 16.28 -1.92 3.02
N PRO A 291 15.86 -3.14 3.38
CA PRO A 291 16.78 -4.20 3.73
C PRO A 291 17.56 -4.64 2.48
N ASP A 292 18.80 -5.05 2.66
CA ASP A 292 19.58 -5.66 1.58
C ASP A 292 18.98 -7.00 1.18
N TRP A 293 19.00 -7.33 -0.11
CA TRP A 293 18.52 -8.62 -0.62
C TRP A 293 19.35 -9.79 -0.06
N PRO A 294 18.74 -10.97 0.15
CA PRO A 294 19.47 -12.19 0.51
C PRO A 294 20.56 -12.53 -0.51
N GLN A 295 21.68 -13.10 -0.03
CA GLN A 295 22.88 -13.33 -0.85
C GLN A 295 22.62 -14.19 -2.09
N ASP A 296 21.67 -15.12 -2.02
CA ASP A 296 21.33 -16.04 -3.10
C ASP A 296 20.60 -15.37 -4.28
N ILE A 297 19.78 -14.34 -4.02
CA ILE A 297 19.09 -13.55 -5.06
C ILE A 297 19.76 -12.20 -5.34
N GLN A 298 20.71 -11.76 -4.51
CA GLN A 298 21.33 -10.44 -4.63
C GLN A 298 21.97 -10.20 -6.01
N ALA A 299 22.59 -11.22 -6.61
CA ALA A 299 23.17 -11.13 -7.94
C ALA A 299 22.09 -10.94 -9.03
N GLU A 300 20.94 -11.61 -8.91
CA GLU A 300 19.82 -11.45 -9.85
C GLU A 300 19.21 -10.06 -9.72
N MET A 301 19.03 -9.55 -8.50
CA MET A 301 18.46 -8.22 -8.25
C MET A 301 19.41 -7.07 -8.61
N SER A 302 20.72 -7.30 -8.63
CA SER A 302 21.72 -6.30 -9.00
C SER A 302 22.12 -6.35 -10.47
N ALA A 303 21.86 -7.47 -11.16
CA ALA A 303 22.09 -7.58 -12.59
C ALA A 303 21.16 -6.62 -13.35
N ALA A 304 21.74 -5.60 -13.98
CA ALA A 304 21.06 -4.64 -14.84
C ALA A 304 20.59 -5.23 -16.19
N ASN A 305 20.24 -6.52 -16.23
CA ASN A 305 19.90 -7.21 -17.47
C ASN A 305 18.45 -6.91 -17.87
N PHE A 306 18.31 -5.93 -18.76
CA PHE A 306 17.05 -5.46 -19.35
C PHE A 306 16.58 -6.28 -20.56
N SER A 307 17.36 -7.27 -21.02
CA SER A 307 16.87 -8.20 -22.04
C SER A 307 15.96 -9.22 -21.36
N SER A 308 14.66 -9.11 -21.62
CA SER A 308 13.73 -10.17 -21.28
C SER A 308 13.18 -10.79 -22.55
N SER A 309 13.13 -12.13 -22.57
CA SER A 309 12.37 -12.90 -23.54
C SER A 309 10.85 -12.78 -23.34
N PHE A 310 10.39 -12.33 -22.17
CA PHE A 310 8.99 -12.15 -21.86
C PHE A 310 8.46 -10.81 -22.38
N ARG A 311 7.28 -10.85 -22.98
CA ARG A 311 6.65 -9.69 -23.58
C ARG A 311 5.95 -8.85 -22.51
N VAL A 312 6.12 -7.53 -22.60
CA VAL A 312 5.29 -6.54 -21.92
C VAL A 312 4.46 -5.84 -22.98
N ARG A 313 3.15 -5.67 -22.73
CA ARG A 313 2.28 -4.95 -23.65
C ARG A 313 2.80 -3.53 -23.85
N GLU A 314 2.81 -3.07 -25.11
CA GLU A 314 3.20 -1.71 -25.41
C GLU A 314 2.34 -0.68 -24.68
N LEU A 315 2.98 0.37 -24.20
CA LEU A 315 2.31 1.52 -23.58
C LEU A 315 1.48 2.25 -24.64
N THR A 316 0.21 2.48 -24.31
CA THR A 316 -0.60 3.45 -25.06
C THR A 316 -0.03 4.85 -24.90
N ASP A 317 -0.36 5.77 -25.82
CA ASP A 317 0.09 7.17 -25.73
C ASP A 317 -0.32 7.83 -24.41
N ALA A 318 -1.52 7.50 -23.92
CA ALA A 318 -2.03 8.02 -22.64
C ALA A 318 -1.20 7.50 -21.46
N GLU A 319 -0.87 6.20 -21.41
CA GLU A 319 -0.02 5.62 -20.37
C GLU A 319 1.39 6.20 -20.43
N ARG A 320 1.97 6.34 -21.62
CA ARG A 320 3.30 6.95 -21.81
C ARG A 320 3.34 8.38 -21.28
N LEU A 321 2.33 9.19 -21.61
CA LEU A 321 2.22 10.56 -21.10
C LEU A 321 1.94 10.58 -19.60
N ALA A 322 1.13 9.67 -19.07
CA ALA A 322 0.82 9.58 -17.64
C ALA A 322 2.07 9.23 -16.83
N TYR A 323 2.85 8.25 -17.27
CA TYR A 323 4.04 7.77 -16.57
C TYR A 323 5.15 8.82 -16.62
N ALA A 324 5.20 9.61 -17.69
CA ALA A 324 6.09 10.76 -17.81
C ALA A 324 5.59 12.02 -17.05
N GLY A 325 4.41 11.98 -16.41
CA GLY A 325 3.82 13.12 -15.70
C GLY A 325 3.33 14.25 -16.62
N LYS A 326 3.12 13.97 -17.91
CA LYS A 326 2.75 14.95 -18.96
C LYS A 326 1.27 14.87 -19.39
N LEU A 327 0.48 13.98 -18.80
CA LEU A 327 -0.92 13.80 -19.16
C LEU A 327 -1.81 14.90 -18.52
N GLY A 328 -2.18 15.89 -19.33
CA GLY A 328 -2.82 17.13 -18.85
C GLY A 328 -4.10 16.95 -18.03
N TYR A 329 -5.03 16.07 -18.43
CA TYR A 329 -6.28 15.86 -17.70
C TYR A 329 -6.08 15.10 -16.39
N LEU A 330 -5.14 14.14 -16.35
CA LEU A 330 -4.77 13.43 -15.13
C LEU A 330 -4.18 14.40 -14.12
N ASN A 331 -3.22 15.21 -14.56
CA ASN A 331 -2.56 16.21 -13.73
C ASN A 331 -3.58 17.25 -13.20
N ARG A 332 -4.50 17.71 -14.06
CA ARG A 332 -5.54 18.66 -13.64
C ARG A 332 -6.49 18.05 -12.60
N ARG A 333 -6.94 16.80 -12.79
CA ARG A 333 -7.79 16.11 -11.81
C ARG A 333 -7.09 16.02 -10.46
N TRP A 334 -5.84 15.54 -10.43
CA TRP A 334 -5.10 15.41 -9.18
C TRP A 334 -4.71 16.74 -8.54
N LEU A 335 -4.51 17.80 -9.32
CA LEU A 335 -4.32 19.15 -8.80
C LEU A 335 -5.58 19.64 -8.05
N VAL A 336 -6.76 19.46 -8.63
CA VAL A 336 -8.03 19.85 -7.97
C VAL A 336 -8.26 19.02 -6.71
N LEU A 337 -8.11 17.70 -6.79
CA LEU A 337 -8.29 16.80 -5.64
C LEU A 337 -7.26 17.08 -4.54
N GLY A 338 -6.01 17.38 -4.92
CA GLY A 338 -4.95 17.78 -4.00
C GLY A 338 -5.23 19.12 -3.33
N ALA A 339 -5.79 20.10 -4.05
CA ALA A 339 -6.21 21.36 -3.46
C ALA A 339 -7.32 21.16 -2.42
N ILE A 340 -8.34 20.35 -2.73
CA ILE A 340 -9.42 20.00 -1.79
C ILE A 340 -8.84 19.27 -0.57
N CYS A 341 -7.98 18.27 -0.78
CA CYS A 341 -7.31 17.55 0.30
C CYS A 341 -6.50 18.48 1.21
N THR A 342 -5.80 19.45 0.61
CA THR A 342 -5.05 20.47 1.35
C THR A 342 -5.99 21.25 2.24
N VAL A 343 -7.12 21.75 1.73
CA VAL A 343 -8.11 22.46 2.55
C VAL A 343 -8.61 21.58 3.70
N ILE A 344 -8.93 20.31 3.46
CA ILE A 344 -9.39 19.38 4.50
C ILE A 344 -8.32 19.19 5.59
N VAL A 345 -7.08 18.89 5.19
CA VAL A 345 -5.97 18.69 6.12
C VAL A 345 -5.65 19.97 6.89
N PHE A 346 -5.63 21.13 6.24
CA PHE A 346 -5.44 22.42 6.91
C PHE A 346 -6.60 22.81 7.83
N MET A 347 -7.84 22.46 7.48
CA MET A 347 -8.96 22.66 8.39
C MET A 347 -8.81 21.83 9.67
N MET A 348 -8.21 20.64 9.61
CA MET A 348 -7.87 19.90 10.84
C MET A 348 -6.89 20.69 11.71
N PHE A 349 -5.89 21.36 11.12
CA PHE A 349 -5.00 22.27 11.86
C PHE A 349 -5.76 23.45 12.47
N ALA A 350 -6.67 24.08 11.72
CA ALA A 350 -7.41 25.24 12.21
C ALA A 350 -8.42 24.87 13.32
N VAL A 351 -9.14 23.75 13.18
CA VAL A 351 -10.12 23.29 14.18
C VAL A 351 -9.43 22.81 15.45
N ILE A 352 -8.27 22.16 15.34
CA ILE A 352 -7.49 21.71 16.52
C ILE A 352 -6.69 22.87 17.13
N GLY A 353 -6.19 23.78 16.32
CA GLY A 353 -5.29 24.87 16.70
C GLY A 353 -5.98 26.17 17.14
N VAL A 354 -7.31 26.27 17.05
CA VAL A 354 -8.09 27.35 17.66
C VAL A 354 -8.69 26.82 18.97
N PRO A 355 -8.09 27.13 20.12
CA PRO A 355 -8.70 26.76 21.39
C PRO A 355 -10.10 27.35 21.53
N PRO A 356 -11.07 26.59 22.08
CA PRO A 356 -12.44 27.08 22.28
C PRO A 356 -12.51 28.36 23.15
N TRP A 357 -11.50 28.62 23.99
CA TRP A 357 -11.40 29.82 24.82
C TRP A 357 -10.86 31.08 24.11
N PHE A 358 -10.40 31.00 22.85
CA PHE A 358 -10.15 32.22 22.05
C PHE A 358 -11.44 33.05 21.83
N SER A 359 -12.61 32.43 22.00
CA SER A 359 -13.89 33.15 22.01
C SER A 359 -14.10 34.06 23.22
N GLU A 360 -13.36 33.84 24.32
CA GLU A 360 -13.42 34.68 25.53
C GLU A 360 -12.55 35.94 25.40
N LEU A 361 -11.50 35.91 24.58
CA LEU A 361 -10.66 37.08 24.26
C LEU A 361 -11.41 38.18 23.48
N ASN A 362 -12.52 37.86 22.83
CA ASN A 362 -13.40 38.84 22.16
C ASN A 362 -14.55 39.34 23.06
N ARG A 363 -14.56 38.98 24.35
CA ARG A 363 -15.57 39.44 25.33
C ARG A 363 -15.01 40.42 26.38
N GLY A 364 -13.76 40.86 26.25
CA GLY A 364 -13.11 41.84 27.12
C GLY A 364 -13.03 43.21 26.49
#